data_AF-A0A844D0L1-F1
#
_entry.id   AF-A0A844D0L1-F1
#
_cell.length_a   1.000
_cell.length_b   1.000
_cell.length_c   1.000
_cell.angle_alpha   90.00
_cell.angle_beta   90.00
_cell.angle_gamma   90.00
#
_symmetry.space_group_name_H-M   'P 1'
#
loop_
_entity.id
_entity.type
_entity.pdbx_description
1 polymer ?
#
loop_
_entity_poly.entity_id
_entity_poly.type
_entity_poly.pdbx_seq_one_letter_code
_entity_poly.pdbx_strand_id
1 'polypeptide(L)' 'MIRLSPVPIRLYLLLYPFTALAVAINLFMLALMWQAVGLPALSPVTALILCIPLGVPANWAVTRWVKGLIDEAEERT' A
#
# COMPACT_ATOMS: atom_id res chain seq x y z
N MET A 1 -5.54 -21.11 -14.16
CA MET A 1 -5.97 -21.29 -12.75
C MET A 1 -4.79 -20.91 -11.88
N ILE A 2 -4.70 -19.64 -11.45
CA ILE A 2 -3.50 -19.13 -10.75
C ILE A 2 -3.48 -19.74 -9.35
N ARG A 3 -2.56 -20.68 -9.12
CA ARG A 3 -2.37 -21.33 -7.82
C ARG A 3 -1.51 -20.41 -6.95
N LEU A 4 -2.11 -19.33 -6.44
CA LEU A 4 -1.40 -18.39 -5.56
C LEU A 4 -1.03 -19.10 -4.26
N SER A 5 0.26 -19.32 -4.08
CA SER A 5 0.85 -19.73 -2.80
C SER A 5 0.64 -18.62 -1.76
N PRO A 6 0.52 -18.96 -0.46
CA PRO A 6 0.26 -17.99 0.58
C PRO A 6 1.36 -16.92 0.62
N VAL A 7 0.96 -15.69 0.93
CA VAL A 7 1.86 -14.54 0.98
C VAL A 7 2.85 -14.73 2.15
N PRO A 8 4.17 -14.72 1.91
CA PRO A 8 5.14 -14.88 2.99
C PRO A 8 5.15 -13.63 3.87
N ILE A 9 5.02 -13.83 5.20
CA ILE A 9 5.00 -12.74 6.18
C ILE A 9 6.24 -11.85 6.12
N ARG A 10 7.40 -12.41 5.74
CA ARG A 10 8.65 -11.65 5.56
C ARG A 10 8.54 -10.62 4.43
N LEU A 11 7.96 -10.99 3.29
CA LEU A 11 7.74 -10.07 2.18
C LEU A 11 6.72 -8.99 2.55
N TYR A 12 5.65 -9.39 3.24
CA TYR A 12 4.64 -8.45 3.74
C TYR A 12 5.26 -7.39 4.65
N LEU A 13 6.03 -7.81 5.66
CA LEU A 13 6.69 -6.89 6.60
C LEU A 13 7.74 -6.01 5.89
N LEU A 14 8.47 -6.56 4.92
CA LEU A 14 9.45 -5.81 4.14
C LEU A 14 8.79 -4.69 3.32
N LEU A 15 7.65 -4.97 2.70
CA LEU A 15 6.94 -4.01 1.84
C LEU A 15 6.08 -3.01 2.63
N TYR A 16 5.70 -3.34 3.86
CA TYR A 16 4.79 -2.52 4.67
C TYR A 16 5.21 -1.05 4.83
N PRO A 17 6.45 -0.70 5.24
CA PRO A 17 6.82 0.70 5.41
C PRO A 17 6.73 1.49 4.09
N PHE A 18 7.07 0.87 2.96
CA PHE A 18 6.97 1.51 1.65
C PHE A 18 5.51 1.74 1.25
N THR A 19 4.68 0.71 1.37
CA THR A 19 3.27 0.81 1.01
C THR A 19 2.51 1.76 1.94
N ALA A 20 2.76 1.71 3.25
CA ALA A 20 2.13 2.60 4.22
C ALA A 20 2.52 4.06 3.98
N LEU A 21 3.79 4.37 3.72
CA LEU A 21 4.22 5.74 3.42
C LEU A 21 3.69 6.23 2.06
N ALA A 22 3.58 5.35 1.06
CA ALA A 22 2.91 5.68 -0.19
C ALA A 22 1.44 6.05 0.05
N VAL A 23 0.73 5.31 0.91
CA VAL A 23 -0.64 5.63 1.32
C VAL A 23 -0.69 6.99 2.04
N ALA A 24 0.25 7.29 2.93
CA ALA A 24 0.31 8.57 3.63
C ALA A 24 0.41 9.76 2.66
N ILE A 25 1.35 9.67 1.69
CA ILE A 25 1.58 10.73 0.70
C ILE A 25 0.34 10.90 -0.18
N ASN A 26 -0.23 9.82 -0.70
CA ASN A 26 -1.41 9.88 -1.56
C ASN A 26 -2.63 10.42 -0.81
N LEU A 27 -2.82 10.02 0.46
CA LEU A 27 -3.93 10.52 1.28
C LEU A 27 -3.80 12.02 1.57
N PHE A 28 -2.59 12.48 1.86
CA PHE A 28 -2.31 13.91 2.06
C PHE A 28 -2.53 14.71 0.76
N MET A 29 -1.99 14.26 -0.36
CA MET A 29 -2.19 14.91 -1.67
C MET A 29 -3.67 14.95 -2.06
N LEU A 30 -4.41 13.85 -1.85
CA LEU A 30 -5.84 13.78 -2.12
C LEU A 30 -6.62 14.77 -1.24
N ALA A 31 -6.24 14.93 0.03
CA ALA A 31 -6.85 15.93 0.90
C ALA A 31 -6.59 17.38 0.43
N LEU A 32 -5.41 17.68 -0.13
CA LEU A 32 -5.14 18.98 -0.75
C LEU A 32 -6.04 19.21 -1.98
N MET A 33 -6.26 18.18 -2.80
CA MET A 33 -7.15 18.28 -3.96
C MET A 33 -8.61 18.52 -3.54
N TRP A 34 -9.07 17.87 -2.47
CA TRP A 34 -10.42 18.05 -1.94
C TRP A 34 -10.70 19.47 -1.43
N GLN A 35 -9.67 20.28 -1.18
CA GLN A 35 -9.87 21.70 -0.87
C GLN A 35 -10.54 22.45 -2.03
N ALA A 36 -10.38 22.00 -3.28
CA ALA A 36 -11.04 22.60 -4.44
C ALA A 36 -12.58 22.49 -4.38
N VAL A 37 -13.13 21.56 -3.61
CA VAL A 37 -14.59 21.38 -3.40
C VAL A 37 -15.04 21.88 -2.02
N GLY A 38 -14.19 22.64 -1.31
CA GLY A 38 -14.52 23.25 -0.02
C GLY A 38 -14.32 22.36 1.21
N LEU A 39 -13.71 21.18 1.07
CA LEU A 39 -13.35 20.33 2.22
C LEU A 39 -12.07 20.84 2.92
N PRO A 40 -11.92 20.60 4.23
CA PRO A 40 -10.71 21.00 4.95
C PRO A 40 -9.49 20.18 4.52
N ALA A 41 -8.30 20.80 4.61
CA ALA A 41 -7.04 20.07 4.47
C ALA A 41 -6.84 19.08 5.62
N LEU A 42 -6.27 17.92 5.30
CA LEU A 42 -5.86 16.92 6.27
C LEU A 42 -4.45 17.25 6.78
N SER A 43 -4.23 17.20 8.10
CA SER A 43 -2.90 17.47 8.66
C SER A 43 -1.90 16.35 8.27
N PRO A 44 -0.59 16.66 8.10
CA PRO A 44 0.43 15.64 7.83
C PRO A 44 0.49 14.55 8.91
N VAL A 45 0.30 14.92 10.18
CA VAL A 45 0.27 13.96 11.30
C VAL A 45 -0.94 13.04 11.19
N THR A 46 -2.10 13.57 10.83
CA THR A 46 -3.31 12.76 10.59
C THR A 46 -3.10 11.80 9.41
N ALA A 47 -2.45 12.23 8.32
CA ALA A 47 -2.11 11.35 7.21
C ALA A 47 -1.24 10.17 7.65
N LEU A 48 -0.22 10.44 8.46
CA LEU A 48 0.67 9.41 9.03
C LEU A 48 -0.07 8.44 9.96
N ILE A 49 -1.00 8.93 10.77
CA ILE A 49 -1.81 8.06 11.64
C ILE A 49 -2.71 7.17 10.79
N LEU A 50 -3.40 7.74 9.80
CA LEU A 50 -4.34 7.01 8.94
C LEU A 50 -3.62 6.00 8.03
N CYS A 51 -2.37 6.25 7.64
CA CYS A 51 -1.64 5.33 6.79
C CYS A 51 -1.27 4.02 7.50
N ILE A 52 -1.28 3.97 8.84
CA ILE A 52 -1.04 2.74 9.59
C ILE A 52 -2.15 1.71 9.32
N PRO A 53 -3.43 1.97 9.66
CA PRO A 53 -4.50 1.02 9.38
C PRO A 53 -4.78 0.87 7.89
N LEU A 54 -4.70 1.95 7.09
CA LEU A 54 -4.95 1.88 5.64
C LEU A 54 -3.81 1.19 4.88
N GLY A 55 -2.59 1.24 5.41
CA GLY A 55 -1.43 0.55 4.87
C GLY A 55 -1.57 -0.96 4.93
N VAL A 56 -2.33 -1.52 5.88
CA VAL A 56 -2.52 -2.98 6.02
C VAL A 56 -3.19 -3.61 4.80
N PRO A 57 -4.40 -3.18 4.37
CA PRO A 57 -5.05 -3.73 3.17
C PRO A 57 -4.30 -3.34 1.88
N ALA A 58 -3.73 -2.14 1.81
CA ALA A 58 -2.91 -1.73 0.66
C ALA A 58 -1.68 -2.64 0.50
N ASN A 59 -0.96 -2.89 1.60
CA ASN A 59 0.21 -3.75 1.62
C ASN A 59 -0.15 -5.20 1.29
N TRP A 60 -1.31 -5.69 1.70
CA TRP A 60 -1.77 -7.03 1.31
C TRP A 60 -1.92 -7.15 -0.21
N ALA A 61 -2.57 -6.17 -0.85
CA ALA A 61 -2.74 -6.15 -2.30
C ALA A 61 -1.38 -6.07 -3.03
N VAL A 62 -0.49 -5.17 -2.58
CA VAL A 62 0.87 -5.02 -3.14
C VAL A 62 1.69 -6.29 -2.96
N THR A 63 1.70 -6.87 -1.77
CA THR A 63 2.48 -8.07 -1.48
C THR A 63 1.99 -9.26 -2.31
N ARG A 64 0.66 -9.40 -2.49
CA ARG A 64 0.08 -10.43 -3.37
C ARG A 64 0.49 -10.22 -4.83
N TRP A 65 0.50 -8.98 -5.31
CA TRP A 65 0.93 -8.65 -6.67
C TRP A 65 2.41 -8.94 -6.88
N VAL A 66 3.29 -8.45 -5.99
CA VAL A 66 4.74 -8.71 -6.05
C VAL A 66 5.05 -10.20 -5.98
N LYS A 67 4.35 -10.96 -5.13
CA LYS A 67 4.52 -12.42 -5.07
C LYS A 67 4.17 -13.10 -6.39
N GLY A 68 3.11 -12.65 -7.07
CA GLY A 68 2.77 -13.15 -8.40
C GLY A 68 3.85 -12.89 -9.45
N LEU A 69 4.52 -11.73 -9.38
CA LEU A 69 5.65 -11.41 -10.27
C LEU A 69 6.88 -12.27 -9.98
N ILE A 70 7.15 -12.56 -8.70
CA ILE A 70 8.25 -13.47 -8.31
C ILE A 70 7.97 -14.87 -8.85
N ASP A 71 6.74 -15.37 -8.67
CA ASP A 71 6.33 -16.69 -9.16
C ASP A 71 6.47 -16.79 -10.69
N GLU A 72 6.04 -15.77 -11.42
CA GLU A 72 6.21 -15.73 -12.88
C GLU A 72 7.69 -15.71 -13.31
N ALA A 73 8.56 -15.05 -12.55
CA ALA A 73 9.99 -15.01 -12.84
C ALA A 73 10.69 -16.36 -12.55
N GLU A 74 10.31 -17.03 -11.48
CA GLU A 74 10.81 -18.36 -11.12
C GLU A 74 10.38 -19.44 -12.12
N GLU A 75 9.17 -19.37 -12.67
CA GLU A 75 8.70 -20.30 -13.71
C GLU A 75 9.44 -20.15 -15.05
N ARG A 76 10.04 -18.98 -15.32
CA ARG A 76 10.73 -18.67 -16.57
C ARG A 76 12.23 -19.00 -16.56
N THR A 77 12.78 -19.45 -15.43
CA THR A 77 14.21 -19.77 -15.24
C THR A 77 14.42 -21.27 -15.14
#